data_AF-A0A1V3PRI1-F1
#
_entry.id   AF-A0A1V3PRI1-F1
#
_cell.length_a   1.000
_cell.length_b   1.000
_cell.length_c   1.000
_cell.angle_alpha   90.00
_cell.angle_beta   90.00
_cell.angle_gamma   90.00
#
_symmetry.space_group_name_H-M   'P 1'
#
loop_
_entity.id
_entity.type
_entity.pdbx_description
1 polymer ?
#
loop_
_entity_poly.entity_id
_entity_poly.type
_entity_poly.pdbx_seq_one_letter_code
_entity_poly.pdbx_strand_id
1 'polypeptide(L)'
;MSRTSTLLARITAAIMLGSVLLLAGCHRGEVKQEQNLATSMKGQFDLTMESYKDGQFLIDGAVLSATDAGSHFSYLRDQGRLPKKVLLIDSDDAKVGKKHLQYMARMSIDYGFKAYFFDHKGRLTEISPVNTKARKLEDYHQHAPVEAPPPQDHTQGNGLGG
;
A
#
# COMPACT_ATOMS: atom_id res chain seq x y z
N MET A 1 39.13 34.31 -30.52
CA MET A 1 38.74 33.42 -29.41
C MET A 1 37.23 33.51 -29.22
N SER A 2 36.46 32.45 -29.53
CA SER A 2 35.05 32.25 -29.08
C SER A 2 34.41 31.00 -29.73
N ARG A 3 35.05 29.82 -29.65
CA ARG A 3 34.44 28.53 -30.08
C ARG A 3 34.15 27.57 -28.92
N THR A 4 34.28 28.04 -27.68
CA THR A 4 34.12 27.24 -26.45
C THR A 4 32.75 27.40 -25.79
N SER A 5 31.93 28.36 -26.25
CA SER A 5 30.69 28.75 -25.57
C SER A 5 29.51 27.82 -25.81
N THR A 6 29.47 27.07 -26.93
CA THR A 6 28.34 26.20 -27.28
C THR A 6 28.44 24.79 -26.68
N LEU A 7 29.64 24.34 -26.30
CA LEU A 7 29.84 23.06 -25.62
C LEU A 7 29.48 23.14 -24.14
N LEU A 8 29.80 24.25 -23.48
CA LEU A 8 29.46 24.46 -22.06
C LEU A 8 27.95 24.56 -21.82
N ALA A 9 27.19 25.15 -22.74
CA ALA A 9 25.73 25.27 -22.63
C ALA A 9 24.99 23.92 -22.73
N ARG A 10 25.56 22.91 -23.40
CA ARG A 10 24.95 21.58 -23.52
C ARG A 10 25.18 20.71 -22.28
N ILE A 11 26.29 20.92 -21.57
CA ILE A 11 26.63 20.17 -20.35
C ILE A 11 25.74 20.58 -19.18
N THR A 12 25.44 21.88 -19.03
CA THR A 12 24.54 22.38 -17.98
C THR A 12 23.10 21.89 -18.14
N ALA A 13 22.59 21.77 -19.38
CA ALA A 13 21.26 21.22 -19.62
C ALA A 13 21.13 19.73 -19.24
N ALA A 14 22.19 18.93 -19.49
CA ALA A 14 22.20 17.51 -19.15
C ALA A 14 22.26 17.26 -17.61
N ILE A 15 22.92 18.14 -16.86
CA ILE A 15 23.02 18.03 -15.39
C ILE A 15 21.66 18.34 -14.72
N MET A 16 20.91 19.31 -15.23
CA MET A 16 19.57 19.64 -14.73
C MET A 16 18.56 18.50 -14.98
N LEU A 17 18.64 17.84 -16.14
CA LEU A 17 17.82 16.65 -16.45
C LEU A 17 18.23 15.41 -15.62
N GLY A 18 19.52 15.22 -15.35
CA GLY A 18 20.01 14.10 -14.55
C GLY A 18 19.60 14.15 -13.07
N SER A 19 19.45 15.36 -12.52
CA SER A 19 19.14 15.56 -11.10
C SER A 19 17.71 15.14 -10.73
N VAL A 20 16.76 15.21 -11.67
CA VAL A 20 15.35 14.81 -11.44
C VAL A 20 15.18 13.29 -11.42
N LEU A 21 16.00 12.55 -12.19
CA LEU A 21 15.94 11.08 -12.25
C LEU A 21 16.45 10.40 -10.97
N LEU A 22 17.37 11.04 -10.24
CA LEU A 22 17.97 10.48 -9.03
C LEU A 22 16.97 10.41 -7.86
N LEU A 23 16.06 11.38 -7.73
CA LEU A 23 15.07 11.38 -6.64
C LEU A 23 13.94 10.37 -6.86
N ALA A 24 13.57 10.09 -8.11
CA ALA A 24 12.55 9.08 -8.42
C ALA A 24 13.04 7.63 -8.21
N GLY A 25 14.35 7.41 -8.09
CA GLY A 25 14.95 6.08 -7.99
C GLY A 25 14.99 5.48 -6.59
N CYS A 26 14.98 6.28 -5.52
CA CYS A 26 15.20 5.77 -4.17
C CYS A 26 14.05 4.89 -3.65
N HIS A 27 12.80 5.16 -4.03
CA HIS A 27 11.66 4.35 -3.57
C HIS A 27 11.52 3.05 -4.35
N ARG A 28 11.75 3.10 -5.68
CA ARG A 28 11.56 1.95 -6.57
C ARG A 28 12.65 0.89 -6.42
N GLY A 29 13.83 1.26 -5.91
CA GLY A 29 14.93 0.33 -5.65
C GLY A 29 14.60 -0.67 -4.55
N GLU A 30 13.96 -0.22 -3.46
CA GLU A 30 13.62 -1.06 -2.30
C GLU A 30 12.52 -2.08 -2.65
N VAL A 31 11.46 -1.64 -3.32
CA VAL A 31 10.37 -2.52 -3.80
C VAL A 31 10.92 -3.64 -4.68
N LYS A 32 11.77 -3.30 -5.67
CA LYS A 32 12.41 -4.30 -6.53
C LYS A 32 13.31 -5.25 -5.75
N GLN A 33 13.99 -4.77 -4.72
CA GLN A 33 14.83 -5.60 -3.87
C GLN A 33 13.97 -6.60 -3.09
N GLU A 34 12.86 -6.18 -2.48
CA GLU A 34 11.94 -7.09 -1.78
C GLU A 34 11.31 -8.12 -2.73
N GLN A 35 10.90 -7.71 -3.93
CA GLN A 35 10.39 -8.62 -4.96
C GLN A 35 11.45 -9.64 -5.40
N ASN A 36 12.71 -9.22 -5.55
CA ASN A 36 13.82 -10.12 -5.85
C ASN A 36 14.10 -11.07 -4.68
N LEU A 37 14.06 -10.58 -3.44
CA LEU A 37 14.20 -11.41 -2.24
C LEU A 37 13.07 -12.44 -2.15
N ALA A 38 11.81 -12.02 -2.29
CA ALA A 38 10.65 -12.90 -2.34
C ALA A 38 10.79 -13.97 -3.44
N THR A 39 11.25 -13.57 -4.63
CA THR A 39 11.52 -14.50 -5.75
C THR A 39 12.63 -15.49 -5.42
N SER A 40 13.70 -15.06 -4.75
CA SER A 40 14.78 -15.95 -4.30
C SER A 40 14.33 -16.96 -3.23
N MET A 41 13.23 -16.66 -2.53
CA MET A 41 12.62 -17.53 -1.51
C MET A 41 11.47 -18.38 -2.06
N LYS A 42 11.41 -18.57 -3.38
CA LYS A 42 10.37 -19.37 -4.05
C LYS A 42 10.15 -20.71 -3.36
N GLY A 43 8.90 -21.02 -3.04
CA GLY A 43 8.49 -22.25 -2.35
C GLY A 43 8.57 -22.19 -0.81
N GLN A 44 9.02 -21.09 -0.21
CA GLN A 44 8.99 -20.91 1.24
C GLN A 44 7.65 -20.36 1.77
N PHE A 45 6.89 -19.69 0.90
CA PHE A 45 5.57 -19.13 1.17
C PHE A 45 4.56 -19.71 0.20
N ASP A 46 3.36 -19.97 0.71
CA ASP A 46 2.25 -20.53 -0.08
C ASP A 46 1.50 -19.42 -0.85
N LEU A 47 1.55 -18.19 -0.33
CA LEU A 47 0.99 -16.99 -0.94
C LEU A 47 1.92 -15.80 -0.68
N THR A 48 2.14 -14.98 -1.70
CA THR A 48 2.73 -13.66 -1.58
C THR A 48 1.70 -12.63 -2.00
N MET A 49 1.57 -11.57 -1.21
CA MET A 49 0.68 -10.44 -1.46
C MET A 49 1.45 -9.14 -1.26
N GLU A 50 0.99 -8.06 -1.88
CA GLU A 50 1.65 -6.76 -1.81
C GLU A 50 0.81 -5.76 -1.02
N SER A 51 1.44 -4.79 -0.35
CA SER A 51 0.73 -3.68 0.29
C SER A 51 0.13 -2.72 -0.72
N TYR A 52 -1.01 -2.11 -0.40
CA TYR A 52 -1.61 -1.06 -1.21
C TYR A 52 -2.04 0.14 -0.34
N LYS A 53 -2.58 1.19 -0.94
CA LYS A 53 -2.94 2.41 -0.22
C LYS A 53 -3.96 2.12 0.90
N ASP A 54 -3.82 2.84 2.01
CA ASP A 54 -4.74 2.82 3.16
C ASP A 54 -4.90 1.49 3.92
N GLY A 55 -3.95 0.56 3.78
CA GLY A 55 -4.03 -0.74 4.45
C GLY A 55 -4.71 -1.82 3.60
N GLN A 56 -4.98 -1.51 2.33
CA GLN A 56 -5.46 -2.47 1.33
C GLN A 56 -4.32 -3.39 0.87
N PHE A 57 -4.66 -4.41 0.10
CA PHE A 57 -3.73 -5.41 -0.37
C PHE A 57 -3.89 -5.67 -1.86
N LEU A 58 -2.79 -5.94 -2.54
CA LEU A 58 -2.78 -6.50 -3.89
C LEU A 58 -2.61 -8.02 -3.80
N ILE A 59 -3.61 -8.76 -4.28
CA ILE A 59 -3.59 -10.23 -4.38
C ILE A 59 -3.88 -10.59 -5.83
N ASP A 60 -2.95 -11.28 -6.50
CA ASP A 60 -3.07 -11.65 -7.92
C ASP A 60 -3.44 -10.47 -8.85
N GLY A 61 -2.96 -9.27 -8.53
CA GLY A 61 -3.23 -8.04 -9.28
C GLY A 61 -4.55 -7.35 -8.95
N ALA A 62 -5.37 -7.90 -8.05
CA ALA A 62 -6.60 -7.27 -7.56
C ALA A 62 -6.34 -6.49 -6.26
N VAL A 63 -6.83 -5.24 -6.20
CA VAL A 63 -6.82 -4.45 -4.97
C VAL A 63 -8.01 -4.87 -4.10
N LEU A 64 -7.73 -5.33 -2.90
CA LEU A 64 -8.72 -5.79 -1.93
C LEU A 64 -8.62 -4.97 -0.64
N SER A 65 -9.78 -4.63 -0.07
CA SER A 65 -9.84 -4.14 1.30
C SER A 65 -9.39 -5.22 2.30
N ALA A 66 -9.19 -4.84 3.56
CA ALA A 66 -8.83 -5.82 4.58
C ALA A 66 -9.94 -6.86 4.80
N THR A 67 -11.22 -6.46 4.71
CA THR A 67 -12.37 -7.36 4.78
C THR A 67 -12.44 -8.29 3.57
N ASP A 68 -12.23 -7.77 2.36
CA ASP A 68 -12.27 -8.57 1.13
C ASP A 68 -11.12 -9.57 1.09
N ALA A 69 -9.92 -9.16 1.52
CA ALA A 69 -8.78 -10.06 1.68
C ALA A 69 -9.08 -11.16 2.71
N GLY A 70 -9.71 -10.82 3.85
CA GLY A 70 -10.18 -11.81 4.81
C GLY A 70 -11.19 -12.79 4.18
N SER A 71 -12.15 -12.28 3.43
CA SER A 71 -13.13 -13.10 2.71
C SER A 71 -12.47 -14.04 1.69
N HIS A 72 -11.42 -13.58 1.01
CA HIS A 72 -10.60 -14.40 0.13
C HIS A 72 -9.93 -15.56 0.90
N PHE A 73 -9.34 -15.31 2.08
CA PHE A 73 -8.79 -16.38 2.92
C PHE A 73 -9.86 -17.34 3.44
N SER A 74 -11.05 -16.85 3.79
CA SER A 74 -12.19 -17.71 4.16
C SER A 74 -12.55 -18.64 3.02
N TYR A 75 -12.66 -18.12 1.80
CA TYR A 75 -12.92 -18.93 0.62
C TYR A 75 -11.84 -20.00 0.41
N LEU A 76 -10.55 -19.62 0.48
CA LEU A 76 -9.44 -20.58 0.36
C LEU A 76 -9.48 -21.68 1.43
N ARG A 77 -9.84 -21.34 2.67
CA ARG A 77 -10.04 -22.31 3.76
C ARG A 77 -11.16 -23.29 3.42
N ASP A 78 -12.29 -22.78 2.96
CA ASP A 78 -13.47 -23.61 2.66
C ASP A 78 -13.21 -24.54 1.47
N GLN A 79 -12.27 -24.16 0.58
CA GLN A 79 -11.75 -25.00 -0.52
C GLN A 79 -10.63 -25.97 -0.09
N GLY A 80 -10.21 -25.98 1.19
CA GLY A 80 -9.08 -26.80 1.66
C GLY A 80 -7.72 -26.33 1.15
N ARG A 81 -7.62 -25.07 0.69
CA ARG A 81 -6.45 -24.46 0.04
C ARG A 81 -5.89 -23.27 0.84
N LEU A 82 -6.17 -23.19 2.13
CA LEU A 82 -5.66 -22.12 2.96
C LEU A 82 -4.11 -22.13 2.98
N PRO A 83 -3.43 -21.02 2.67
CA PRO A 83 -1.98 -20.94 2.77
C PRO A 83 -1.53 -21.06 4.23
N LYS A 84 -0.45 -21.79 4.48
CA LYS A 84 0.14 -21.93 5.83
C LYS A 84 1.09 -20.78 6.13
N LYS A 85 1.77 -20.26 5.11
CA LYS A 85 2.71 -19.16 5.19
C LYS A 85 2.39 -18.11 4.14
N VAL A 86 2.15 -16.89 4.59
CA VAL A 86 1.84 -15.73 3.75
C VAL A 86 2.95 -14.69 3.89
N LEU A 87 3.48 -14.22 2.77
CA LEU A 87 4.44 -13.12 2.72
C LEU A 87 3.73 -11.84 2.25
N LEU A 88 3.88 -10.78 3.04
CA LEU A 88 3.50 -9.42 2.66
C LEU A 88 4.77 -8.64 2.26
N ILE A 89 4.78 -8.07 1.05
CA ILE A 89 5.88 -7.24 0.54
C ILE A 89 5.40 -5.84 0.19
N ASP A 90 6.35 -4.91 0.04
CA ASP A 90 6.10 -3.61 -0.56
C ASP A 90 5.61 -3.74 -2.01
N SER A 91 4.75 -2.80 -2.44
CA SER A 91 4.38 -2.64 -3.86
C SER A 91 4.94 -1.33 -4.42
N ASP A 92 4.82 -1.15 -5.73
CA ASP A 92 5.14 0.13 -6.40
C ASP A 92 4.24 1.29 -5.90
N ASP A 93 3.08 1.01 -5.29
CA ASP A 93 2.11 2.00 -4.82
C ASP A 93 2.19 2.35 -3.33
N ALA A 94 2.66 1.41 -2.49
CA ALA A 94 2.72 1.59 -1.05
C ALA A 94 3.72 0.63 -0.39
N LYS A 95 4.35 1.12 0.68
CA LYS A 95 5.12 0.28 1.61
C LYS A 95 4.25 -0.42 2.63
N VAL A 96 4.76 -1.49 3.22
CA VAL A 96 4.20 -2.21 4.35
C VAL A 96 4.18 -1.30 5.59
N GLY A 97 3.09 -0.56 5.70
CA GLY A 97 2.79 0.29 6.85
C GLY A 97 2.10 -0.43 8.02
N LYS A 98 1.98 0.29 9.15
CA LYS A 98 1.35 -0.19 10.38
C LYS A 98 -0.05 -0.79 10.18
N LYS A 99 -0.92 -0.14 9.37
CA LYS A 99 -2.28 -0.64 9.11
C LYS A 99 -2.26 -2.04 8.47
N HIS A 100 -1.38 -2.26 7.48
CA HIS A 100 -1.21 -3.57 6.85
C HIS A 100 -0.83 -4.64 7.86
N LEU A 101 0.17 -4.35 8.70
CA LEU A 101 0.62 -5.28 9.73
C LEU A 101 -0.51 -5.63 10.71
N GLN A 102 -1.33 -4.66 11.10
CA GLN A 102 -2.47 -4.86 12.01
C GLN A 102 -3.59 -5.71 11.39
N TYR A 103 -3.90 -5.51 10.11
CA TYR A 103 -4.88 -6.32 9.39
C TYR A 103 -4.36 -7.72 9.10
N MET A 104 -3.10 -7.87 8.68
CA MET A 104 -2.45 -9.17 8.51
C MET A 104 -2.39 -9.96 9.81
N ALA A 105 -2.06 -9.29 10.93
CA ALA A 105 -2.10 -9.91 12.25
C ALA A 105 -3.51 -10.38 12.64
N ARG A 106 -4.55 -9.66 12.23
CA ARG A 106 -5.94 -10.09 12.46
C ARG A 106 -6.30 -11.30 11.60
N MET A 107 -5.98 -11.27 10.30
CA MET A 107 -6.22 -12.39 9.39
C MET A 107 -5.43 -13.64 9.80
N SER A 108 -4.19 -13.49 10.28
CA SER A 108 -3.38 -14.62 10.76
C SER A 108 -4.01 -15.30 11.98
N ILE A 109 -4.62 -14.53 12.89
CA ILE A 109 -5.42 -15.08 14.00
C ILE A 109 -6.69 -15.76 13.46
N ASP A 110 -7.47 -15.05 12.64
CA ASP A 110 -8.80 -15.51 12.22
C ASP A 110 -8.75 -16.79 11.36
N TYR A 111 -7.70 -16.95 10.56
CA TYR A 111 -7.56 -18.07 9.63
C TYR A 111 -6.45 -19.06 10.02
N GLY A 112 -5.55 -18.72 10.93
CA GLY A 112 -4.55 -19.65 11.47
C GLY A 112 -3.31 -19.87 10.59
N PHE A 113 -2.98 -18.92 9.71
CA PHE A 113 -1.74 -18.94 8.93
C PHE A 113 -0.63 -18.11 9.58
N LYS A 114 0.63 -18.35 9.21
CA LYS A 114 1.77 -17.52 9.63
C LYS A 114 2.00 -16.41 8.61
N ALA A 115 2.09 -15.17 9.08
CA ALA A 115 2.29 -14.01 8.24
C ALA A 115 3.71 -13.45 8.44
N TYR A 116 4.37 -13.09 7.35
CA TYR A 116 5.74 -12.56 7.35
C TYR A 116 5.84 -11.29 6.51
N PHE A 117 6.83 -10.45 6.81
CA PHE A 117 7.18 -9.26 6.03
C PHE A 117 8.68 -8.99 6.14
N PHE A 118 9.22 -8.13 5.27
CA PHE A 118 10.59 -7.63 5.43
C PHE A 118 10.57 -6.36 6.30
N ASP A 119 11.40 -6.34 7.35
CA ASP A 119 11.54 -5.13 8.18
C ASP A 119 12.36 -4.04 7.45
N HIS A 120 12.48 -2.85 8.05
CA HIS A 120 13.28 -1.75 7.49
C HIS A 120 14.78 -2.06 7.29
N LYS A 121 15.26 -3.20 7.78
CA LYS A 121 16.63 -3.69 7.58
C LYS A 121 16.69 -4.82 6.55
N GLY A 122 15.59 -5.10 5.84
CA GLY A 122 15.45 -6.19 4.88
C GLY A 122 15.41 -7.58 5.52
N ARG A 123 15.14 -7.69 6.83
CA ARG A 123 15.08 -8.98 7.52
C ARG A 123 13.69 -9.55 7.48
N LEU A 124 13.57 -10.80 7.07
CA LEU A 124 12.31 -11.52 7.15
C LEU A 124 11.87 -11.64 8.62
N THR A 125 10.69 -11.10 8.92
CA THR A 125 10.14 -10.98 10.26
C THR A 125 8.72 -11.55 10.28
N GLU A 126 8.43 -12.38 11.28
CA GLU A 126 7.07 -12.89 11.52
C GLU A 126 6.20 -11.78 12.14
N ILE A 127 5.00 -11.59 11.61
CA ILE A 127 4.03 -10.64 12.14
C ILE A 127 3.43 -11.24 13.41
N SER A 128 3.89 -10.74 14.56
CA SER A 128 3.35 -11.12 15.87
C SER A 128 2.01 -10.44 16.13
N PRO A 129 0.90 -11.18 16.34
CA PRO A 129 -0.40 -10.56 16.58
C PRO A 129 -0.48 -9.81 17.92
N VAL A 130 0.32 -10.25 18.90
CA VAL A 130 0.42 -9.63 20.24
C VAL A 130 1.14 -8.28 20.14
N ASN A 131 2.26 -8.22 19.44
CA ASN A 131 3.07 -7.00 19.37
C ASN A 131 2.45 -5.96 18.42
N THR A 132 1.80 -6.42 17.35
CA THR A 132 1.27 -5.55 16.31
C THR A 132 -0.06 -4.89 16.71
N LYS A 133 -0.72 -5.36 17.79
CA LYS A 133 -2.05 -4.91 18.20
C LYS A 133 -3.06 -5.09 17.07
N ALA A 134 -3.38 -6.35 16.77
CA ALA A 134 -4.34 -6.72 15.73
C ALA A 134 -5.63 -5.88 15.85
N ARG A 135 -6.11 -5.37 14.72
CA ARG A 135 -7.32 -4.52 14.65
C ARG A 135 -8.44 -5.24 13.90
N LYS A 136 -9.69 -4.80 14.09
CA LYS A 136 -10.82 -5.29 13.30
C LYS A 136 -10.58 -5.00 11.81
N LEU A 137 -10.89 -5.97 10.94
CA LEU A 137 -10.87 -5.74 9.49
C LEU A 137 -11.91 -4.69 9.12
N GLU A 138 -11.55 -3.83 8.18
CA GLU A 138 -12.36 -2.70 7.75
C GLU A 138 -12.37 -2.65 6.23
N ASP A 139 -13.53 -2.28 5.69
CA ASP A 139 -13.67 -1.95 4.28
C ASP A 139 -12.94 -0.65 3.98
N TYR A 140 -12.56 -0.49 2.71
CA TYR A 140 -12.05 0.79 2.27
C TYR A 140 -13.21 1.78 2.15
N HIS A 141 -13.19 2.80 3.01
CA HIS A 141 -14.08 3.95 2.88
C HIS A 141 -13.29 5.06 2.17
N GLN A 142 -13.59 5.31 0.88
CA GLN A 142 -13.23 6.60 0.29
C GLN A 142 -13.86 7.67 1.18
N HIS A 143 -13.06 8.60 1.71
CA HIS A 143 -13.62 9.78 2.34
C HIS A 143 -14.58 10.43 1.34
N ALA A 144 -15.89 10.34 1.60
CA ALA A 144 -16.90 11.02 0.80
C ALA A 144 -16.64 12.54 0.88
N PRO A 145 -16.98 13.31 -0.18
CA PRO A 145 -16.72 14.74 -0.25
C PRO A 145 -17.28 15.47 0.98
N VAL A 146 -16.54 16.48 1.43
CA VAL A 146 -16.93 17.43 2.48
C VAL A 146 -18.41 17.81 2.31
N GLU A 147 -19.14 17.67 3.42
CA GLU A 147 -20.50 18.09 3.70
C GLU A 147 -21.09 19.09 2.68
N ALA A 148 -22.19 18.71 2.03
CA ALA A 148 -22.92 19.62 1.17
C ALA A 148 -23.25 20.91 1.95
N PRO A 149 -23.06 22.11 1.36
CA PRO A 149 -23.38 23.35 2.06
C PRO A 149 -24.85 23.32 2.50
N PRO A 150 -25.17 23.86 3.69
CA PRO A 150 -26.52 23.78 4.23
C PRO A 150 -27.53 24.41 3.26
N PRO A 151 -28.79 23.94 3.26
CA PRO A 151 -29.83 24.46 2.39
C PRO A 151 -29.91 25.98 2.54
N GLN A 152 -29.80 26.71 1.43
CA GLN A 152 -30.06 28.15 1.43
C GLN A 152 -31.56 28.35 1.67
N ASP A 153 -31.89 28.89 2.84
CA ASP A 153 -33.26 29.24 3.21
C ASP A 153 -33.69 30.47 2.39
N HIS A 154 -34.35 30.24 1.26
CA HIS A 154 -35.02 31.29 0.49
C HIS A 154 -36.39 31.60 1.09
N THR A 155 -36.42 32.02 2.36
CA THR A 155 -37.64 32.56 2.96
C THR A 155 -37.34 33.93 3.57
N GLN A 156 -37.10 34.92 2.70
CA GLN A 156 -37.04 36.31 3.10
C GLN A 156 -38.17 37.09 2.43
N GLY A 157 -39.13 37.53 3.24
CA GLY A 157 -40.00 38.67 2.92
C GLY A 157 -41.46 38.34 2.63
N ASN A 158 -42.21 37.88 3.63
CA ASN A 158 -43.65 38.15 3.68
C ASN A 158 -43.97 39.03 4.89
N GLY A 159 -44.55 40.21 4.63
CA GLY A 159 -44.98 41.22 5.61
C GLY A 159 -44.15 42.51 5.53
N LEU A 160 -44.69 43.72 5.46
CA LEU A 160 -46.00 44.28 5.81
C LEU A 160 -46.12 45.69 5.19
N GLY A 161 -47.35 46.14 4.93
CA GLY A 161 -47.72 47.53 4.62
C GLY A 161 -48.77 47.52 3.52
N GLY A 162 -50.05 47.84 3.76
CA GLY A 162 -50.60 48.91 4.57
C GLY A 162 -51.51 49.70 3.64
#